data_AF-U5VXK0-F1
#
_entry.id   AF-U5VXK0-F1
#
_cell.length_a   1.000
_cell.length_b   1.000
_cell.length_c   1.000
_cell.angle_alpha   90.00
_cell.angle_beta   90.00
_cell.angle_gamma   90.00
#
_symmetry.space_group_name_H-M   'P 1'
#
loop_
_entity.id
_entity.type
_entity.pdbx_description
1 polymer ?
#
loop_
_entity_poly.entity_id
_entity_poly.type
_entity_poly.pdbx_seq_one_letter_code
_entity_poly.pdbx_strand_id
1 'polypeptide(L)'
;MRKTFKRTGLAVALVCAALAALQPTGAYAADTRDSLGVDQTLGTGQSLWSARHTYEARMQSDGNLVVYGPGGAIWSSNTRGSGARLVLQSDSNLVMYSNQGVLFSTGKARTGSNRLVMQDDGNLVLYGSSTLWASKSSSEAAIQWFYNHLGATNYEHKCELAVEHAFGTSGRYRTAAAAAGAAKDRRDHANWNNRAQRTPYTDAPRGSLVFYNTSIDGHVAISVGNGTVLSSSAPGAKIGTAPIGYFQRPYGWAWAPW
;
A
#
# COMPACT_ATOMS: atom_id res chain seq x y z
N MET A 1 70.36 -56.43 25.92
CA MET A 1 69.22 -57.25 26.38
C MET A 1 68.24 -56.38 27.16
N ARG A 2 66.99 -56.25 26.67
CA ARG A 2 65.73 -55.81 27.32
C ARG A 2 65.78 -54.48 28.14
N LYS A 3 64.91 -53.48 27.93
CA LYS A 3 63.45 -53.55 27.85
C LYS A 3 62.87 -52.33 27.10
N THR A 4 61.86 -52.62 26.30
CA THR A 4 60.89 -51.71 25.66
C THR A 4 60.06 -50.97 26.72
N PHE A 5 59.85 -49.66 26.57
CA PHE A 5 58.73 -48.96 27.20
C PHE A 5 58.04 -48.02 26.20
N LYS A 6 56.72 -48.14 26.19
CA LYS A 6 55.76 -47.59 25.21
C LYS A 6 55.66 -46.07 25.34
N ARG A 7 55.56 -45.37 24.20
CA ARG A 7 55.19 -43.95 24.13
C ARG A 7 53.71 -43.82 24.53
N THR A 8 53.45 -43.21 25.68
CA THR A 8 52.14 -42.75 26.11
C THR A 8 51.79 -41.46 25.37
N GLY A 9 50.74 -41.51 24.54
CA GLY A 9 50.08 -40.33 24.00
C GLY A 9 49.23 -39.67 25.09
N LEU A 10 49.39 -38.37 25.28
CA LEU A 10 48.50 -37.56 26.10
C LEU A 10 47.52 -36.86 25.14
N ALA A 11 46.29 -37.36 25.06
CA ALA A 11 45.18 -36.63 24.46
C ALA A 11 44.64 -35.65 25.51
N VAL A 12 44.76 -34.34 25.26
CA VAL A 12 44.11 -33.31 26.07
C VAL A 12 42.63 -33.33 25.72
N ALA A 13 41.82 -33.96 26.57
CA ALA A 13 40.38 -33.82 26.54
C ALA A 13 40.01 -32.42 27.06
N LEU A 14 39.63 -31.52 26.15
CA LEU A 14 38.97 -30.28 26.52
C LEU A 14 37.53 -30.61 26.95
N VAL A 15 37.31 -30.60 28.27
CA VAL A 15 35.97 -30.57 28.85
C VAL A 15 35.45 -29.14 28.70
N CYS A 16 34.70 -28.87 27.63
CA CYS A 16 33.86 -27.68 27.57
C CYS A 16 32.57 -27.97 28.34
N ALA A 17 32.51 -27.50 29.59
CA ALA A 17 31.27 -27.44 30.35
C ALA A 17 30.30 -26.49 29.64
N ALA A 18 29.10 -26.98 29.35
CA ALA A 18 28.03 -26.24 28.70
C ALA A 18 27.45 -25.18 29.64
N LEU A 19 27.34 -23.94 29.16
CA LEU A 19 26.22 -23.07 29.51
C LEU A 19 25.27 -23.07 28.30
N ALA A 20 24.32 -24.01 28.28
CA ALA A 20 23.14 -23.85 27.46
C ALA A 20 22.33 -22.71 28.09
N ALA A 21 22.41 -21.51 27.50
CA ALA A 21 21.46 -20.47 27.80
C ALA A 21 20.07 -21.01 27.43
N LEU A 22 19.22 -21.21 28.44
CA LEU A 22 17.78 -21.39 28.24
C LEU A 22 17.28 -20.10 27.58
N GLN A 23 17.26 -20.08 26.25
CA GLN A 23 16.48 -19.10 25.53
C GLN A 23 15.02 -19.35 25.95
N PRO A 24 14.29 -18.35 26.45
CA PRO A 24 12.86 -18.53 26.59
C PRO A 24 12.32 -18.77 25.18
N THR A 25 11.97 -20.02 24.87
CA THR A 25 11.14 -20.35 23.72
C THR A 25 9.76 -19.84 24.04
N GLY A 26 9.59 -18.52 23.95
CA GLY A 26 8.30 -17.94 23.63
C GLY A 26 7.98 -18.48 22.25
N ALA A 27 7.27 -19.60 22.19
CA ALA A 27 6.48 -19.90 21.02
C ALA A 27 5.60 -18.68 20.82
N TYR A 28 5.96 -17.80 19.89
CA TYR A 28 5.01 -16.86 19.33
C TYR A 28 3.90 -17.76 18.82
N ALA A 29 2.78 -17.83 19.54
CA ALA A 29 1.60 -18.52 19.06
C ALA A 29 1.38 -17.97 17.65
N ALA A 30 1.49 -18.85 16.64
CA ALA A 30 1.25 -18.45 15.27
C ALA A 30 -0.11 -17.76 15.29
N ASP A 31 -0.12 -16.48 14.93
CA ASP A 31 -1.31 -15.65 15.01
C ASP A 31 -2.33 -16.22 14.04
N THR A 32 -3.25 -17.07 14.50
CA THR A 32 -4.21 -17.79 13.64
C THR A 32 -5.41 -16.91 13.26
N ARG A 33 -5.42 -15.65 13.67
CA ARG A 33 -6.53 -14.76 13.37
C ARG A 33 -6.54 -14.45 11.87
N ASP A 34 -7.73 -14.54 11.29
CA ASP A 34 -7.99 -14.16 9.91
C ASP A 34 -8.38 -12.69 9.75
N SER A 35 -8.60 -12.01 10.87
CA SER A 35 -9.25 -10.72 10.85
C SER A 35 -8.85 -9.77 11.97
N LEU A 36 -9.10 -8.49 11.69
CA LEU A 36 -8.96 -7.36 12.59
C LEU A 36 -10.33 -6.71 12.76
N GLY A 37 -10.82 -6.64 14.00
CA GLY A 37 -12.02 -5.90 14.38
C GLY A 37 -11.74 -4.45 14.75
N VAL A 38 -12.80 -3.72 15.10
CA VAL A 38 -12.71 -2.33 15.57
C VAL A 38 -11.83 -2.22 16.82
N ASP A 39 -11.03 -1.16 16.86
CA ASP A 39 -9.99 -0.83 17.85
C ASP A 39 -8.87 -1.86 17.99
N GLN A 40 -8.83 -2.87 17.11
CA GLN A 40 -7.73 -3.82 17.08
C GLN A 40 -6.58 -3.31 16.20
N THR A 41 -5.38 -3.79 16.54
CA THR A 41 -4.14 -3.46 15.84
C THR A 41 -3.44 -4.71 15.29
N LEU A 42 -2.92 -4.60 14.08
CA LEU A 42 -1.91 -5.49 13.50
C LEU A 42 -0.56 -4.77 13.56
N GLY A 43 0.23 -5.08 14.58
CA GLY A 43 1.53 -4.48 14.85
C GLY A 43 2.65 -5.07 14.01
N THR A 44 3.82 -4.44 14.07
CA THR A 44 5.02 -4.90 13.37
C THR A 44 5.34 -6.37 13.67
N GLY A 45 5.59 -7.15 12.61
CA GLY A 45 5.89 -8.57 12.67
C GLY A 45 4.67 -9.49 12.79
N GLN A 46 3.47 -8.94 13.06
CA GLN A 46 2.23 -9.71 13.17
C GLN A 46 1.59 -9.96 11.80
N SER A 47 0.73 -10.98 11.76
CA SER A 47 0.07 -11.42 10.54
C SER A 47 -1.42 -11.72 10.76
N LEU A 48 -2.22 -11.53 9.72
CA LEU A 48 -3.52 -12.17 9.57
C LEU A 48 -3.36 -13.32 8.57
N TRP A 49 -3.81 -14.51 8.93
CA TRP A 49 -3.77 -15.68 8.05
C TRP A 49 -5.15 -15.98 7.52
N SER A 50 -5.25 -16.30 6.23
CA SER A 50 -6.53 -16.76 5.68
C SER A 50 -7.00 -18.03 6.40
N ALA A 51 -8.31 -18.31 6.39
CA ALA A 51 -8.88 -19.46 7.12
C ALA A 51 -8.21 -20.81 6.79
N ARG A 52 -7.76 -20.99 5.54
CA ARG A 52 -6.99 -22.18 5.10
C ARG A 52 -5.48 -22.04 5.24
N HIS A 53 -4.98 -20.95 5.83
CA HIS A 53 -3.56 -20.64 6.00
C HIS A 53 -2.75 -20.64 4.68
N THR A 54 -3.40 -20.34 3.56
CA THR A 54 -2.75 -20.27 2.24
C THR A 54 -2.29 -18.88 1.88
N TYR A 55 -2.85 -17.86 2.54
CA TYR A 55 -2.50 -16.46 2.34
C TYR A 55 -2.22 -15.77 3.68
N GLU A 56 -1.31 -14.80 3.66
CA GLU A 56 -0.86 -14.07 4.84
C GLU A 56 -0.87 -12.57 4.54
N ALA A 57 -1.56 -11.76 5.34
CA ALA A 57 -1.35 -10.32 5.38
C ALA A 57 -0.41 -10.00 6.55
N ARG A 58 0.82 -9.58 6.24
CA ARG A 58 1.88 -9.35 7.23
C ARG A 58 2.27 -7.88 7.31
N MET A 59 2.30 -7.35 8.52
CA MET A 59 2.93 -6.05 8.80
C MET A 59 4.44 -6.25 8.96
N GLN A 60 5.22 -5.90 7.95
CA GLN A 60 6.67 -6.11 7.97
C GLN A 60 7.40 -5.09 8.85
N SER A 61 8.63 -5.42 9.26
CA SER A 61 9.49 -4.57 10.10
C SER A 61 10.03 -3.32 9.41
N ASP A 62 10.06 -3.30 8.08
CA ASP A 62 10.43 -2.14 7.28
C ASP A 62 9.29 -1.12 7.13
N GLY A 63 8.10 -1.46 7.64
CA GLY A 63 6.91 -0.64 7.62
C GLY A 63 5.96 -0.92 6.46
N ASN A 64 6.18 -2.01 5.72
CA ASN A 64 5.34 -2.39 4.61
C ASN A 64 4.28 -3.42 5.02
N LEU A 65 3.00 -3.15 4.72
CA LEU A 65 1.96 -4.19 4.77
C LEU A 65 1.98 -4.97 3.44
N VAL A 66 2.19 -6.29 3.53
CA VAL A 66 2.29 -7.18 2.36
C VAL A 66 1.31 -8.34 2.48
N VAL A 67 0.63 -8.64 1.39
CA VAL A 67 -0.14 -9.88 1.24
C VAL A 67 0.70 -10.90 0.48
N TYR A 68 0.90 -12.06 1.07
CA TYR A 68 1.58 -13.21 0.49
C TYR A 68 0.57 -14.29 0.11
N GLY A 69 0.85 -14.97 -0.99
CA GLY A 69 0.24 -16.25 -1.35
C GLY A 69 1.31 -17.34 -1.50
N PRO A 70 0.94 -18.53 -2.01
CA PRO A 70 1.86 -19.67 -2.11
C PRO A 70 3.12 -19.40 -2.94
N GLY A 71 3.02 -18.49 -3.92
CA GLY A 71 4.13 -18.11 -4.81
C GLY A 71 4.92 -16.88 -4.36
N GLY A 72 4.64 -16.30 -3.18
CA GLY A 72 5.29 -15.08 -2.69
C GLY A 72 4.35 -13.89 -2.58
N ALA A 73 4.91 -12.68 -2.58
CA ALA A 73 4.14 -11.44 -2.41
C ALA A 73 3.22 -11.19 -3.62
N ILE A 74 1.93 -10.93 -3.34
CA ILE A 74 0.90 -10.69 -4.37
C ILE A 74 0.31 -9.27 -4.31
N TRP A 75 0.48 -8.58 -3.17
CA TRP A 75 0.14 -7.16 -3.03
C TRP A 75 1.01 -6.52 -1.94
N SER A 76 1.31 -5.24 -2.07
CA SER A 76 2.02 -4.46 -1.06
C SER A 76 1.47 -3.03 -0.97
N SER A 77 1.44 -2.49 0.25
CA SER A 77 1.09 -1.09 0.49
C SER A 77 2.05 -0.08 -0.15
N ASN A 78 3.28 -0.51 -0.49
CA ASN A 78 4.40 0.31 -0.97
C ASN A 78 4.75 1.46 -0.01
N THR A 79 4.77 1.14 1.28
CA THR A 79 5.09 2.10 2.34
C THR A 79 6.35 1.66 3.08
N ARG A 80 6.94 2.59 3.85
CA ARG A 80 8.13 2.37 4.66
C ARG A 80 8.04 3.22 5.92
N GLY A 81 8.52 2.71 7.05
CA GLY A 81 8.56 3.45 8.31
C GLY A 81 8.66 2.53 9.52
N SER A 82 9.54 2.86 10.46
CA SER A 82 9.70 2.09 11.69
C SER A 82 8.47 2.21 12.61
N GLY A 83 8.20 1.15 13.38
CA GLY A 83 7.06 1.10 14.30
C GLY A 83 5.70 1.04 13.59
N ALA A 84 5.67 0.49 12.37
CA ALA A 84 4.45 0.44 11.60
C ALA A 84 3.39 -0.46 12.22
N ARG A 85 2.14 -0.01 12.14
CA ARG A 85 0.97 -0.75 12.62
C ARG A 85 -0.25 -0.38 11.80
N LEU A 86 -1.11 -1.37 11.55
CA LEU A 86 -2.42 -1.18 10.94
C LEU A 86 -3.47 -1.21 12.05
N VAL A 87 -4.36 -0.21 12.06
CA VAL A 87 -5.42 -0.08 13.06
C VAL A 87 -6.74 0.08 12.33
N LEU A 88 -7.73 -0.73 12.70
CA LEU A 88 -9.12 -0.45 12.36
C LEU A 88 -9.71 0.38 13.50
N GLN A 89 -9.88 1.67 13.29
CA GLN A 89 -10.22 2.62 14.33
C GLN A 89 -11.72 2.61 14.65
N SER A 90 -12.10 3.04 15.86
CA SER A 90 -13.49 3.24 16.30
C SER A 90 -14.33 4.15 15.40
N ASP A 91 -13.70 5.04 14.63
CA ASP A 91 -14.40 5.85 13.63
C ASP A 91 -14.68 5.09 12.32
N SER A 92 -14.39 3.79 12.25
CA SER A 92 -14.47 2.94 11.05
C SER A 92 -13.43 3.23 9.98
N ASN A 93 -12.38 4.00 10.26
CA ASN A 93 -11.29 4.17 9.31
C ASN A 93 -10.22 3.07 9.50
N LEU A 94 -9.70 2.55 8.39
CA LEU A 94 -8.54 1.67 8.43
C LEU A 94 -7.30 2.50 8.11
N VAL A 95 -6.41 2.62 9.08
CA VAL A 95 -5.25 3.51 8.99
C VAL A 95 -3.99 2.75 9.36
N MET A 96 -2.96 2.93 8.54
CA MET A 96 -1.63 2.47 8.87
C MET A 96 -0.79 3.66 9.32
N TYR A 97 -0.18 3.51 10.48
CA TYR A 97 0.71 4.48 11.08
C TYR A 97 2.12 3.93 11.12
N SER A 98 3.11 4.81 11.14
CA SER A 98 4.46 4.57 11.65
C SER A 98 4.79 5.59 12.74
N ASN A 99 6.02 5.54 13.26
CA ASN A 99 6.52 6.56 14.18
C ASN A 99 6.63 7.95 13.52
N GLN A 100 6.61 8.03 12.19
CA GLN A 100 6.71 9.26 11.41
C GLN A 100 5.35 9.85 11.01
N GLY A 101 4.24 9.14 11.25
CA GLY A 101 2.89 9.61 10.94
C GLY A 101 2.05 8.58 10.18
N VAL A 102 1.07 9.06 9.43
CA VAL A 102 0.19 8.22 8.60
C VAL A 102 0.96 7.72 7.38
N LEU A 103 0.95 6.40 7.15
CA LEU A 103 1.51 5.77 5.95
C LEU A 103 0.46 5.54 4.86
N PHE A 104 -0.77 5.18 5.25
CA PHE A 104 -1.95 5.24 4.37
C PHE A 104 -3.25 5.26 5.18
N SER A 105 -4.31 5.79 4.58
CA SER A 105 -5.68 5.72 5.11
C SER A 105 -6.67 5.34 4.00
N THR A 106 -7.63 4.46 4.32
CA THR A 106 -8.72 4.09 3.40
C THR A 106 -9.80 5.17 3.28
N GLY A 107 -9.83 6.17 4.17
CA GLY A 107 -10.84 7.23 4.18
C GLY A 107 -12.27 6.72 4.35
N LYS A 108 -12.44 5.62 5.10
CA LYS A 108 -13.73 4.98 5.36
C LYS A 108 -14.30 5.35 6.74
N ALA A 109 -13.83 6.45 7.31
CA ALA A 109 -14.42 7.00 8.52
C ALA A 109 -15.93 7.18 8.37
N ARG A 110 -16.70 6.82 9.41
CA ARG A 110 -18.17 6.91 9.50
C ARG A 110 -18.93 6.11 8.43
N THR A 111 -18.30 5.14 7.78
CA THR A 111 -18.95 4.24 6.82
C THR A 111 -19.46 2.93 7.43
N GLY A 112 -19.28 2.74 8.74
CA GLY A 112 -19.69 1.52 9.45
C GLY A 112 -18.79 0.32 9.15
N SER A 113 -17.56 0.55 8.70
CA SER A 113 -16.56 -0.52 8.61
C SER A 113 -16.29 -1.12 9.99
N ASN A 114 -16.18 -2.45 10.05
CA ASN A 114 -16.14 -3.18 11.32
C ASN A 114 -15.20 -4.39 11.32
N ARG A 115 -14.72 -4.85 10.15
CA ARG A 115 -13.84 -6.01 10.05
C ARG A 115 -12.93 -5.95 8.83
N LEU A 116 -11.63 -6.11 9.03
CA LEU A 116 -10.67 -6.44 7.97
C LEU A 116 -10.44 -7.94 7.97
N VAL A 117 -10.49 -8.61 6.82
CA VAL A 117 -10.36 -10.07 6.70
C VAL A 117 -9.34 -10.44 5.62
N MET A 118 -8.38 -11.29 5.96
CA MET A 118 -7.54 -11.98 4.99
C MET A 118 -8.30 -13.19 4.45
N GLN A 119 -8.71 -13.12 3.18
CA GLN A 119 -9.53 -14.15 2.55
C GLN A 119 -8.71 -15.25 1.89
N ASP A 120 -9.34 -16.40 1.72
CA ASP A 120 -8.77 -17.60 1.10
C ASP A 120 -8.58 -17.51 -0.42
N ASP A 121 -8.97 -16.40 -1.03
CA ASP A 121 -8.69 -16.06 -2.42
C ASP A 121 -7.49 -15.09 -2.55
N GLY A 122 -6.82 -14.75 -1.44
CA GLY A 122 -5.71 -13.80 -1.40
C GLY A 122 -6.13 -12.32 -1.43
N ASN A 123 -7.40 -12.02 -1.19
CA ASN A 123 -7.90 -10.65 -1.06
C ASN A 123 -7.92 -10.23 0.43
N LEU A 124 -7.33 -9.08 0.75
CA LEU A 124 -7.44 -8.46 2.06
C LEU A 124 -8.56 -7.43 2.00
N VAL A 125 -9.67 -7.67 2.71
CA VAL A 125 -10.92 -6.94 2.49
C VAL A 125 -11.40 -6.27 3.76
N LEU A 126 -11.67 -4.96 3.67
CA LEU A 126 -12.34 -4.18 4.70
C LEU A 126 -13.85 -4.19 4.45
N TYR A 127 -14.60 -4.70 5.42
CA TYR A 127 -16.04 -4.82 5.42
C TYR A 127 -16.72 -3.81 6.33
N GLY A 128 -17.91 -3.37 5.90
CA GLY A 128 -18.99 -2.81 6.72
C GLY A 128 -20.29 -3.52 6.35
N SER A 129 -21.34 -2.78 5.99
CA SER A 129 -22.55 -3.37 5.36
C SER A 129 -22.30 -3.95 3.96
N SER A 130 -21.18 -3.55 3.34
CA SER A 130 -20.69 -4.05 2.05
C SER A 130 -19.15 -4.10 2.09
N THR A 131 -18.53 -4.54 0.99
CA THR A 131 -17.10 -4.32 0.78
C THR A 131 -16.82 -2.82 0.67
N LEU A 132 -15.87 -2.31 1.46
CA LEU A 132 -15.51 -0.88 1.51
C LEU A 132 -14.13 -0.60 0.91
N TRP A 133 -13.19 -1.52 1.10
CA TRP A 133 -11.86 -1.51 0.49
C TRP A 133 -11.35 -2.93 0.29
N ALA A 134 -10.51 -3.16 -0.72
CA ALA A 134 -9.90 -4.45 -1.00
C ALA A 134 -8.52 -4.28 -1.63
N SER A 135 -7.55 -5.11 -1.23
CA SER A 135 -6.20 -5.12 -1.81
C SER A 135 -6.19 -5.47 -3.30
N LYS A 136 -7.22 -6.18 -3.79
CA LYS A 136 -7.43 -6.49 -5.21
C LYS A 136 -8.37 -5.53 -5.95
N SER A 137 -8.63 -4.34 -5.41
CA SER A 137 -9.45 -3.34 -6.10
C SER A 137 -8.72 -2.72 -7.30
N SER A 138 -9.47 -2.18 -8.26
CA SER A 138 -8.91 -1.45 -9.41
C SER A 138 -8.08 -0.24 -9.00
N SER A 139 -8.44 0.44 -7.91
CA SER A 139 -7.65 1.55 -7.37
C SER A 139 -6.29 1.09 -6.84
N GLU A 140 -6.21 -0.06 -6.17
CA GLU A 140 -4.92 -0.62 -5.75
C GLU A 140 -4.09 -1.08 -6.96
N ALA A 141 -4.71 -1.70 -7.96
CA ALA A 141 -4.04 -2.04 -9.21
C ALA A 141 -3.47 -0.79 -9.93
N ALA A 142 -4.23 0.30 -9.97
CA ALA A 142 -3.77 1.57 -10.53
C ALA A 142 -2.59 2.16 -9.75
N ILE A 143 -2.61 2.11 -8.42
CA ILE A 143 -1.47 2.51 -7.59
C ILE A 143 -0.23 1.66 -7.91
N GLN A 144 -0.37 0.33 -8.01
CA GLN A 144 0.74 -0.55 -8.39
C GLN A 144 1.29 -0.22 -9.78
N TRP A 145 0.41 0.09 -10.74
CA TRP A 145 0.83 0.51 -12.07
C TRP A 145 1.74 1.74 -12.00
N PHE A 146 1.37 2.77 -11.24
CA PHE A 146 2.22 3.96 -11.08
C PHE A 146 3.56 3.64 -10.41
N TYR A 147 3.58 2.77 -9.40
CA TYR A 147 4.84 2.33 -8.77
C TYR A 147 5.76 1.58 -9.75
N ASN A 148 5.19 0.77 -10.64
CA ASN A 148 5.93 0.04 -11.68
C ASN A 148 6.45 0.95 -12.81
N HIS A 149 5.95 2.18 -12.91
CA HIS A 149 6.33 3.15 -13.93
C HIS A 149 7.09 4.35 -13.38
N LEU A 150 7.56 4.30 -12.12
CA LEU A 150 8.36 5.37 -11.53
C LEU A 150 9.56 5.74 -12.41
N GLY A 151 9.71 7.04 -12.67
CA GLY A 151 10.77 7.60 -13.50
C GLY A 151 10.43 7.73 -14.99
N ALA A 152 9.31 7.15 -15.47
CA ALA A 152 8.93 7.25 -16.87
C ALA A 152 8.53 8.68 -17.25
N THR A 153 9.03 9.18 -18.39
CA THR A 153 8.82 10.57 -18.86
C THR A 153 7.83 10.68 -20.02
N ASN A 154 7.43 9.55 -20.63
CA ASN A 154 6.54 9.51 -21.80
C ASN A 154 5.08 9.88 -21.51
N TYR A 155 4.73 10.06 -20.23
CA TYR A 155 3.42 10.50 -19.73
C TYR A 155 3.41 11.97 -19.29
N GLU A 156 4.51 12.70 -19.44
CA GLU A 156 4.51 14.13 -19.13
C GLU A 156 3.45 14.87 -19.97
N HIS A 157 2.68 15.75 -19.33
CA HIS A 157 1.49 16.42 -19.89
C HIS A 157 0.34 15.48 -20.32
N LYS A 158 0.38 14.19 -19.95
CA LYS A 158 -0.65 13.18 -20.26
C LYS A 158 -1.23 12.54 -18.99
N CYS A 159 -1.54 13.37 -17.99
CA CYS A 159 -1.99 12.92 -16.68
C CYS A 159 -3.26 12.06 -16.71
N GLU A 160 -4.24 12.43 -17.54
CA GLU A 160 -5.45 11.62 -17.73
C GLU A 160 -5.13 10.25 -18.36
N LEU A 161 -4.28 10.21 -19.40
CA LEU A 161 -3.88 8.97 -20.05
C LEU A 161 -3.15 8.04 -19.09
N ALA A 162 -2.26 8.58 -18.25
CA ALA A 162 -1.57 7.80 -17.24
C ALA A 162 -2.55 7.16 -16.25
N VAL A 163 -3.55 7.93 -15.78
CA VAL A 163 -4.59 7.41 -14.89
C VAL A 163 -5.43 6.34 -15.61
N GLU A 164 -5.84 6.56 -16.85
CA GLU A 164 -6.61 5.56 -17.60
C GLU A 164 -5.88 4.24 -17.76
N HIS A 165 -4.62 4.29 -18.21
CA HIS A 165 -3.78 3.12 -18.36
C HIS A 165 -3.58 2.41 -17.02
N ALA A 166 -3.42 3.16 -15.92
CA ALA A 166 -3.31 2.61 -14.58
C ALA A 166 -4.57 1.83 -14.17
N PHE A 167 -5.76 2.34 -14.50
CA PHE A 167 -7.03 1.65 -14.24
C PHE A 167 -7.37 0.57 -15.27
N GLY A 168 -6.55 0.36 -16.31
CA GLY A 168 -6.85 -0.56 -17.40
C GLY A 168 -8.05 -0.12 -18.24
N THR A 169 -8.29 1.18 -18.32
CA THR A 169 -9.41 1.81 -19.02
C THR A 169 -8.90 2.64 -20.20
N SER A 170 -9.77 2.97 -21.14
CA SER A 170 -9.45 3.89 -22.23
C SER A 170 -10.64 4.77 -22.57
N GLY A 171 -10.37 6.04 -22.90
CA GLY A 171 -11.36 7.01 -23.38
C GLY A 171 -12.42 7.44 -22.37
N ARG A 172 -12.22 7.19 -21.06
CA ARG A 172 -13.07 7.72 -19.97
C ARG A 172 -12.89 9.23 -19.78
N TYR A 173 -11.68 9.72 -20.04
CA TYR A 173 -11.34 11.11 -20.16
C TYR A 173 -11.07 11.42 -21.63
N ARG A 174 -11.74 12.44 -22.15
CA ARG A 174 -11.63 12.79 -23.57
C ARG A 174 -10.21 13.22 -23.98
N THR A 175 -9.38 13.71 -23.06
CA THR A 175 -7.98 14.06 -23.38
C THR A 175 -7.07 12.84 -23.40
N ALA A 176 -7.38 11.79 -22.63
CA ALA A 176 -6.74 10.49 -22.80
C ALA A 176 -7.14 9.84 -24.14
N ALA A 177 -8.41 9.96 -24.56
CA ALA A 177 -8.82 9.60 -25.92
C ALA A 177 -8.08 10.44 -26.99
N ALA A 178 -7.86 11.73 -26.73
CA ALA A 178 -7.14 12.62 -27.65
C ALA A 178 -5.64 12.31 -27.74
N ALA A 179 -4.99 11.98 -26.62
CA ALA A 179 -3.60 11.54 -26.57
C ALA A 179 -3.39 10.17 -27.25
N ALA A 180 -4.47 9.38 -27.42
CA ALA A 180 -4.51 8.16 -28.23
C ALA A 180 -4.85 8.41 -29.72
N GLY A 181 -4.85 9.66 -30.18
CA GLY A 181 -5.03 10.03 -31.60
C GLY A 181 -6.36 10.72 -31.95
N ALA A 182 -7.24 11.01 -30.98
CA ALA A 182 -8.45 11.80 -31.21
C ALA A 182 -8.18 13.33 -31.07
N ALA A 183 -9.05 14.18 -31.65
CA ALA A 183 -8.92 15.62 -31.49
C ALA A 183 -9.23 16.05 -30.04
N LYS A 184 -8.39 16.93 -29.47
CA LYS A 184 -8.54 17.50 -28.13
C LYS A 184 -9.77 18.44 -28.06
N ASP A 185 -10.92 17.95 -27.60
CA ASP A 185 -12.11 18.80 -27.35
C ASP A 185 -12.05 19.41 -25.95
N ARG A 186 -11.99 20.74 -25.90
CA ARG A 186 -11.79 21.58 -24.69
C ARG A 186 -12.99 21.60 -23.73
N ARG A 187 -14.12 20.97 -24.06
CA ARG A 187 -15.39 21.11 -23.32
C ARG A 187 -15.56 20.20 -22.10
N ASP A 188 -14.83 19.09 -22.00
CA ASP A 188 -14.94 18.17 -20.85
C ASP A 188 -13.96 18.51 -19.71
N HIS A 189 -12.85 19.19 -20.03
CA HIS A 189 -11.86 19.75 -19.09
C HIS A 189 -12.35 21.00 -18.38
N ALA A 190 -13.41 21.63 -18.87
CA ALA A 190 -14.04 22.74 -18.17
C ALA A 190 -14.71 22.28 -16.85
N ASN A 191 -14.74 20.97 -16.56
CA ASN A 191 -15.56 20.43 -15.49
C ASN A 191 -14.84 19.62 -14.39
N TRP A 192 -13.56 19.90 -14.15
CA TRP A 192 -12.84 19.31 -13.00
C TRP A 192 -13.49 19.69 -11.67
N ASN A 193 -14.12 20.87 -11.60
CA ASN A 193 -14.94 21.28 -10.46
C ASN A 193 -16.11 20.31 -10.18
N ASN A 194 -16.90 19.90 -11.19
CA ASN A 194 -17.99 18.95 -10.92
C ASN A 194 -17.47 17.51 -10.72
N ARG A 195 -16.26 17.19 -11.19
CA ARG A 195 -15.61 15.89 -10.92
C ARG A 195 -15.02 15.82 -9.52
N ALA A 196 -14.49 16.93 -9.00
CA ALA A 196 -13.97 17.08 -7.66
C ALA A 196 -15.11 17.18 -6.64
N GLN A 197 -15.74 16.05 -6.35
CA GLN A 197 -16.95 15.95 -5.54
C GLN A 197 -16.73 16.24 -4.04
N ARG A 198 -15.47 16.24 -3.57
CA ARG A 198 -15.16 16.23 -2.13
C ARG A 198 -14.00 17.16 -1.78
N THR A 199 -14.15 17.84 -0.64
CA THR A 199 -13.18 18.76 -0.03
C THR A 199 -13.12 18.54 1.50
N PRO A 200 -12.02 18.91 2.19
CA PRO A 200 -10.79 19.46 1.63
C PRO A 200 -9.98 18.40 0.86
N TYR A 201 -9.16 18.86 -0.09
CA TYR A 201 -8.34 17.98 -0.93
C TYR A 201 -7.27 17.22 -0.14
N THR A 202 -6.83 17.75 1.00
CA THR A 202 -5.84 17.14 1.90
C THR A 202 -6.30 15.80 2.48
N ASP A 203 -7.60 15.57 2.51
CA ASP A 203 -8.21 14.37 3.07
C ASP A 203 -8.41 13.26 2.03
N ALA A 204 -7.89 13.46 0.81
CA ALA A 204 -8.02 12.51 -0.28
C ALA A 204 -7.52 11.12 0.13
N PRO A 205 -8.42 10.12 0.23
CA PRO A 205 -8.05 8.78 0.67
C PRO A 205 -7.17 8.05 -0.33
N ARG A 206 -6.52 6.96 0.13
CA ARG A 206 -5.79 6.08 -0.77
C ARG A 206 -6.70 5.56 -1.90
N GLY A 207 -6.21 5.65 -3.13
CA GLY A 207 -6.92 5.16 -4.33
C GLY A 207 -7.97 6.12 -4.88
N SER A 208 -8.11 7.31 -4.29
CA SER A 208 -8.92 8.40 -4.84
C SER A 208 -8.13 9.23 -5.86
N LEU A 209 -8.85 9.95 -6.73
CA LEU A 209 -8.30 10.89 -7.68
C LEU A 209 -8.35 12.30 -7.11
N VAL A 210 -7.26 13.04 -7.29
CA VAL A 210 -7.13 14.45 -6.89
C VAL A 210 -7.02 15.31 -8.13
N PHE A 211 -7.80 16.39 -8.17
CA PHE A 211 -8.03 17.24 -9.33
C PHE A 211 -7.43 18.62 -9.07
N TYR A 212 -6.67 19.16 -10.03
CA TYR A 212 -5.99 20.45 -9.89
C TYR A 212 -6.29 21.41 -11.05
N ASN A 213 -6.25 22.71 -10.74
CA ASN A 213 -6.35 23.81 -11.68
C ASN A 213 -4.96 24.37 -12.04
N THR A 214 -4.15 23.56 -12.71
CA THR A 214 -2.78 23.94 -13.11
C THR A 214 -2.71 24.64 -14.46
N SER A 215 -3.66 24.34 -15.35
CA SER A 215 -3.65 24.78 -16.74
C SER A 215 -5.06 24.73 -17.31
N ILE A 216 -5.23 25.13 -18.57
CA ILE A 216 -6.48 24.98 -19.32
C ILE A 216 -6.95 23.51 -19.40
N ASP A 217 -6.04 22.55 -19.26
CA ASP A 217 -6.34 21.12 -19.33
C ASP A 217 -6.61 20.48 -17.96
N GLY A 218 -6.36 21.22 -16.88
CA GLY A 218 -6.35 20.67 -15.51
C GLY A 218 -5.22 19.67 -15.29
N HIS A 219 -5.26 18.97 -14.16
CA HIS A 219 -4.31 17.88 -13.85
C HIS A 219 -4.90 16.90 -12.85
N VAL A 220 -4.71 15.58 -13.07
CA VAL A 220 -5.16 14.50 -12.16
C VAL A 220 -3.97 13.73 -11.60
N ALA A 221 -4.08 13.32 -10.34
CA ALA A 221 -3.15 12.40 -9.69
C ALA A 221 -3.92 11.39 -8.81
N ILE A 222 -3.28 10.27 -8.45
CA ILE A 222 -3.86 9.27 -7.54
C ILE A 222 -3.33 9.53 -6.13
N SER A 223 -4.21 9.75 -5.14
CA SER A 223 -3.80 9.84 -3.73
C SER A 223 -3.39 8.47 -3.21
N VAL A 224 -2.29 8.44 -2.45
CA VAL A 224 -1.87 7.24 -1.70
C VAL A 224 -2.30 7.28 -0.23
N GLY A 225 -3.04 8.33 0.18
CA GLY A 225 -3.73 8.41 1.47
C GLY A 225 -2.89 8.88 2.65
N ASN A 226 -1.72 9.48 2.40
CA ASN A 226 -0.83 10.04 3.42
C ASN A 226 -0.45 11.51 3.16
N GLY A 227 -1.27 12.22 2.38
CA GLY A 227 -0.96 13.58 1.94
C GLY A 227 0.02 13.66 0.77
N THR A 228 0.30 12.53 0.09
CA THR A 228 1.04 12.50 -1.18
C THR A 228 0.20 11.86 -2.29
N VAL A 229 0.60 12.14 -3.54
CA VAL A 229 -0.03 11.62 -4.75
C VAL A 229 1.02 10.99 -5.68
N LEU A 230 0.59 9.99 -6.44
CA LEU A 230 1.28 9.48 -7.62
C LEU A 230 0.78 10.24 -8.85
N SER A 231 1.70 10.77 -9.64
CA SER A 231 1.36 11.60 -10.79
C SER A 231 2.34 11.40 -11.94
N SER A 232 1.87 11.59 -13.17
CA SER A 232 2.69 11.59 -14.38
C SER A 232 3.67 12.75 -14.48
N SER A 233 3.43 13.81 -13.70
CA SER A 233 4.18 15.08 -13.77
C SER A 233 4.73 15.48 -12.40
N ALA A 234 5.21 14.49 -11.65
CA ALA A 234 5.89 14.71 -10.38
C ALA A 234 7.25 15.44 -10.59
N PRO A 235 7.97 15.86 -9.53
CA PRO A 235 9.25 16.55 -9.66
C PRO A 235 10.21 15.85 -10.63
N GLY A 236 10.74 16.61 -11.59
CA GLY A 236 11.56 16.09 -12.68
C GLY A 236 10.80 15.63 -13.92
N ALA A 237 9.54 16.07 -14.10
CA ALA A 237 8.71 15.84 -15.30
C ALA A 237 8.59 14.35 -15.67
N LYS A 238 8.24 13.55 -14.67
CA LYS A 238 8.18 12.08 -14.76
C LYS A 238 7.12 11.51 -13.84
N ILE A 239 6.74 10.25 -14.09
CA ILE A 239 5.93 9.48 -13.15
C ILE A 239 6.69 9.40 -11.81
N GLY A 240 6.03 9.85 -10.75
CA GLY A 240 6.64 9.92 -9.43
C GLY A 240 5.65 10.27 -8.33
N THR A 241 6.18 10.39 -7.12
CA THR A 241 5.44 10.86 -5.95
C THR A 241 5.63 12.37 -5.79
N ALA A 242 4.58 13.05 -5.36
CA ALA A 242 4.62 14.46 -5.00
C ALA A 242 3.74 14.72 -3.77
N PRO A 243 4.06 15.74 -2.93
CA PRO A 243 3.11 16.23 -1.94
C PRO A 243 1.77 16.57 -2.61
N ILE A 244 0.65 16.32 -1.93
CA ILE A 244 -0.68 16.58 -2.49
C ILE A 244 -0.92 18.07 -2.81
N GLY A 245 -0.14 18.98 -2.23
CA GLY A 245 -0.17 20.40 -2.56
C GLY A 245 0.73 20.82 -3.73
N TYR A 246 1.54 19.91 -4.31
CA TYR A 246 2.61 20.25 -5.25
C TYR A 246 2.13 21.05 -6.47
N PHE A 247 1.03 20.61 -7.08
CA PHE A 247 0.49 21.19 -8.31
C PHE A 247 -0.24 22.53 -8.09
N GLN A 248 -0.46 22.95 -6.84
CA GLN A 248 -1.21 24.15 -6.47
C GLN A 248 -2.67 24.15 -6.98
N ARG A 249 -3.51 25.04 -6.42
CA ARG A 249 -4.92 25.23 -6.82
C ARG A 249 -5.74 23.92 -6.97
N PRO A 250 -5.78 23.06 -5.94
CA PRO A 250 -6.59 21.85 -5.98
C PRO A 250 -8.08 22.19 -6.01
N TYR A 251 -8.85 21.47 -6.83
CA TYR A 251 -10.30 21.51 -6.82
C TYR A 251 -10.89 20.65 -5.71
N GLY A 252 -10.31 19.48 -5.47
CA GLY A 252 -10.82 18.48 -4.54
C GLY A 252 -10.48 17.06 -5.01
N TRP A 253 -11.24 16.08 -4.52
CA TRP A 253 -11.02 14.67 -4.84
C TRP A 253 -12.33 13.90 -5.10
N ALA A 254 -12.21 12.71 -5.71
CA ALA A 254 -13.30 11.77 -5.92
C ALA A 254 -12.81 10.31 -5.96
N TRP A 255 -13.71 9.36 -5.73
CA TRP A 255 -13.40 7.93 -5.88
C TRP A 255 -13.24 7.53 -7.35
N ALA A 256 -12.46 6.48 -7.60
CA ALA A 256 -12.23 5.93 -8.93
C ALA A 256 -12.75 4.48 -9.06
N PRO A 257 -12.96 3.99 -10.30
CA PRO A 257 -13.19 4.75 -11.52
C PRO A 257 -14.70 4.92 -11.75
N TRP A 258 -15.15 6.06 -12.26
CA TRP A 258 -16.56 6.27 -12.68
C TRP A 258 -16.85 5.61 -14.01
#